data_AF-M7WMT5-F1
#
_entry.id   AF-M7WMT5-F1
#
_cell.length_a   1.000
_cell.length_b   1.000
_cell.length_c   1.000
_cell.angle_alpha   90.00
_cell.angle_beta   90.00
_cell.angle_gamma   90.00
#
_symmetry.space_group_name_H-M   'P 1'
#
loop_
_entity.id
_entity.type
_entity.pdbx_description
1 polymer ?
#
loop_
_entity_poly.entity_id
_entity_poly.type
_entity_poly.pdbx_seq_one_letter_code
_entity_poly.pdbx_strand_id
1 'polypeptide(L)'
;MFGNTDGCPAFYKFLDLLGTKIELQGFDKYRGGLDVKSGSTGIYSYFTQHLCYEIMFHVSTLLPEQPGDLQRVEKKRHIGNDVVVIIFKEQSNDWKDQFDPKWLTSQFNHIFIVVQPDVNTEDNNGYSITVGCKDSVNPFPPFMKTNHFLHDLSTREFILTKAVNGERTAMFSTAFKGNATKTRREHLRMLFSQLK
;
A
#
# COMPACT_ATOMS: atom_id res chain seq x y z
N MET A 1 0.20 5.82 15.01
CA MET A 1 0.19 5.69 13.54
C MET A 1 -1.21 5.37 12.98
N PHE A 2 -1.88 4.29 13.38
CA PHE A 2 -3.23 3.94 12.84
C PHE A 2 -4.43 4.71 13.44
N GLY A 3 -4.20 5.69 14.31
CA GLY A 3 -5.27 6.45 14.97
C GLY A 3 -5.76 7.66 14.18
N ASN A 4 -5.17 7.93 13.01
CA ASN A 4 -5.59 9.04 12.17
C ASN A 4 -6.91 8.67 11.47
N THR A 5 -7.87 9.59 11.52
CA THR A 5 -9.18 9.49 10.85
C THR A 5 -9.31 10.49 9.70
N ASP A 6 -8.36 11.40 9.57
CA ASP A 6 -8.31 12.44 8.55
C ASP A 6 -6.84 12.72 8.18
N GLY A 7 -6.62 13.45 7.08
CA GLY A 7 -5.29 13.86 6.62
C GLY A 7 -5.29 15.28 6.07
N CYS A 8 -4.10 15.86 5.87
CA CYS A 8 -3.98 17.19 5.30
C CYS A 8 -4.45 17.26 3.82
N PRO A 9 -4.75 18.46 3.28
CA PRO A 9 -5.12 18.61 1.87
C PRO A 9 -4.11 17.99 0.88
N ALA A 10 -2.80 18.07 1.17
CA ALA A 10 -1.78 17.45 0.32
C ALA A 10 -1.87 15.91 0.30
N PHE A 11 -2.39 15.29 1.36
CA PHE A 11 -2.61 13.84 1.42
C PHE A 11 -3.72 13.41 0.45
N TYR A 12 -4.85 14.10 0.45
CA TYR A 12 -5.94 13.80 -0.49
C TYR A 12 -5.54 14.09 -1.93
N LYS A 13 -4.86 15.21 -2.18
CA LYS A 13 -4.28 15.53 -3.49
C LYS A 13 -3.32 14.41 -3.96
N PHE A 14 -2.50 13.87 -3.08
CA PHE A 14 -1.63 12.73 -3.39
C PHE A 14 -2.41 11.44 -3.70
N LEU A 15 -3.47 11.13 -2.95
CA LEU A 15 -4.31 9.97 -3.24
C LEU A 15 -4.99 10.08 -4.62
N ASP A 16 -5.47 11.28 -4.96
CA ASP A 16 -6.08 11.58 -6.26
C ASP A 16 -5.08 11.45 -7.42
N LEU A 17 -3.77 11.64 -7.15
CA LEU A 17 -2.72 11.35 -8.13
C LEU A 17 -2.54 9.84 -8.36
N LEU A 18 -2.66 9.01 -7.32
CA LEU A 18 -2.45 7.57 -7.43
C LEU A 18 -3.64 6.85 -8.07
N GLY A 19 -4.85 7.28 -7.76
CA GLY A 19 -6.06 6.61 -8.22
C GLY A 19 -7.31 7.44 -8.05
N THR A 20 -8.44 6.81 -8.34
CA THR A 20 -9.76 7.42 -8.24
C THR A 20 -10.41 6.99 -6.94
N LYS A 21 -11.00 7.95 -6.22
CA LYS A 21 -11.87 7.65 -5.08
C LYS A 21 -13.13 6.94 -5.57
N ILE A 22 -13.42 5.77 -5.03
CA ILE A 22 -14.56 4.93 -5.39
C ILE A 22 -15.42 4.61 -4.17
N GLU A 23 -16.71 4.42 -4.38
CA GLU A 23 -17.61 3.86 -3.39
C GLU A 23 -17.47 2.32 -3.35
N LEU A 24 -17.41 1.75 -2.15
CA LEU A 24 -17.23 0.30 -1.97
C LEU A 24 -18.53 -0.47 -2.20
N GLN A 25 -19.68 0.11 -1.88
CA GLN A 25 -20.96 -0.57 -2.03
C GLN A 25 -21.22 -0.90 -3.50
N GLY A 26 -21.35 -2.19 -3.81
CA GLY A 26 -21.59 -2.66 -5.18
C GLY A 26 -20.37 -2.58 -6.13
N PHE A 27 -19.17 -2.28 -5.63
CA PHE A 27 -17.96 -2.27 -6.45
C PHE A 27 -17.66 -3.68 -7.01
N ASP A 28 -17.47 -3.78 -8.32
CA ASP A 28 -17.46 -5.04 -9.08
C ASP A 28 -16.08 -5.46 -9.59
N LYS A 29 -15.03 -4.66 -9.34
CA LYS A 29 -13.63 -4.98 -9.70
C LYS A 29 -12.84 -5.57 -8.52
N TYR A 30 -11.52 -5.68 -8.66
CA TYR A 30 -10.65 -6.15 -7.58
C TYR A 30 -10.79 -5.31 -6.30
N ARG A 31 -11.34 -5.93 -5.26
CA ARG A 31 -11.68 -5.27 -3.98
C ARG A 31 -10.63 -5.36 -2.87
N GLY A 32 -9.49 -6.02 -3.10
CA GLY A 32 -8.43 -6.11 -2.09
C GLY A 32 -8.81 -6.76 -0.74
N GLY A 33 -9.95 -7.44 -0.66
CA GLY A 33 -10.47 -7.96 0.61
C GLY A 33 -11.34 -6.97 1.39
N LEU A 34 -11.61 -5.78 0.85
CA LEU A 34 -12.60 -4.85 1.37
C LEU A 34 -14.03 -5.39 1.17
N ASP A 35 -14.92 -4.97 2.06
CA ASP A 35 -16.34 -5.28 2.05
C ASP A 35 -17.10 -4.33 1.13
N VAL A 36 -17.79 -4.93 0.15
CA VAL A 36 -18.58 -4.24 -0.87
C VAL A 36 -20.09 -4.42 -0.67
N LYS A 37 -20.50 -5.06 0.43
CA LYS A 37 -21.90 -5.41 0.71
C LYS A 37 -22.44 -4.74 1.96
N SER A 38 -21.75 -4.85 3.10
CA SER A 38 -22.24 -4.37 4.40
C SER A 38 -21.57 -3.07 4.89
N GLY A 39 -20.54 -2.58 4.21
CA GLY A 39 -19.82 -1.35 4.59
C GLY A 39 -18.90 -1.52 5.81
N SER A 40 -18.60 -2.75 6.22
CA SER A 40 -17.78 -3.03 7.42
C SER A 40 -16.33 -2.54 7.32
N THR A 41 -15.83 -2.30 6.10
CA THR A 41 -14.49 -1.77 5.84
C THR A 41 -14.50 -0.34 5.31
N GLY A 42 -15.56 0.42 5.61
CA GLY A 42 -15.71 1.81 5.18
C GLY A 42 -16.61 1.97 3.97
N ILE A 43 -16.81 3.23 3.56
CA ILE A 43 -17.71 3.61 2.46
C ILE A 43 -16.93 3.84 1.18
N TYR A 44 -15.74 4.43 1.29
CA TYR A 44 -14.91 4.81 0.15
C TYR A 44 -13.53 4.19 0.24
N SER A 45 -12.91 4.01 -0.92
CA SER A 45 -11.50 3.67 -1.04
C SER A 45 -10.91 4.35 -2.27
N TYR A 46 -9.63 4.10 -2.55
CA TYR A 46 -8.98 4.51 -3.78
C TYR A 46 -8.66 3.27 -4.63
N PHE A 47 -8.92 3.37 -5.92
CA PHE A 47 -8.69 2.31 -6.89
C PHE A 47 -8.02 2.86 -8.14
N THR A 48 -7.16 2.07 -8.77
CA THR A 48 -6.54 2.44 -10.04
C THR A 48 -6.25 1.21 -10.88
N GLN A 49 -6.20 1.40 -12.19
CA GLN A 49 -5.63 0.42 -13.11
C GLN A 49 -4.27 0.92 -13.57
N HIS A 50 -3.25 0.08 -13.43
CA HIS A 50 -1.88 0.39 -13.81
C HIS A 50 -1.33 -0.75 -14.66
N LEU A 51 -1.03 -0.45 -15.93
CA LEU A 51 -0.74 -1.46 -16.93
C LEU A 51 -1.90 -2.49 -17.01
N CYS A 52 -1.64 -3.75 -16.67
CA CYS A 52 -2.62 -4.82 -16.60
C CYS A 52 -3.01 -5.22 -15.16
N TYR A 53 -2.63 -4.41 -14.15
CA TYR A 53 -2.96 -4.68 -12.75
C TYR A 53 -4.08 -3.77 -12.26
N GLU A 54 -5.01 -4.37 -11.53
CA GLU A 54 -5.98 -3.65 -10.70
C GLU A 54 -5.41 -3.48 -9.30
N ILE A 55 -5.37 -2.24 -8.80
CA ILE A 55 -4.78 -1.90 -7.52
C ILE A 55 -5.84 -1.26 -6.64
N MET A 56 -6.12 -1.88 -5.50
CA MET A 56 -6.97 -1.36 -4.44
C MET A 56 -6.10 -0.86 -3.29
N PHE A 57 -6.33 0.38 -2.84
CA PHE A 57 -5.56 0.97 -1.74
C PHE A 57 -6.29 0.79 -0.40
N HIS A 58 -5.64 0.21 0.60
CA HIS A 58 -6.12 0.22 1.98
C HIS A 58 -5.76 1.54 2.67
N VAL A 59 -6.59 2.57 2.50
CA VAL A 59 -6.34 3.91 3.06
C VAL A 59 -6.71 3.95 4.54
N SER A 60 -5.72 4.16 5.41
CA SER A 60 -5.88 4.08 6.87
C SER A 60 -6.92 5.02 7.46
N THR A 61 -7.11 6.21 6.87
CA THR A 61 -8.10 7.21 7.29
C THR A 61 -9.51 6.90 6.80
N LEU A 62 -9.67 6.09 5.74
CA LEU A 62 -10.97 5.68 5.21
C LEU A 62 -11.47 4.36 5.81
N LEU A 63 -10.59 3.59 6.45
CA LEU A 63 -10.96 2.40 7.20
C LEU A 63 -11.63 2.79 8.53
N PRO A 64 -12.79 2.20 8.87
CA PRO A 64 -13.56 2.60 10.03
C PRO A 64 -12.82 2.25 11.33
N GLU A 65 -13.01 3.09 12.33
CA GLU A 65 -12.60 2.79 13.69
C GLU A 65 -13.72 2.05 14.42
N GLN A 66 -13.39 0.94 15.06
CA GLN A 66 -14.33 0.26 15.93
C GLN A 66 -14.27 0.86 17.34
N PRO A 67 -15.40 1.28 17.93
CA PRO A 67 -15.44 1.72 19.32
C PRO A 67 -14.85 0.66 20.25
N GLY A 68 -13.92 1.06 21.11
CA GLY A 68 -13.23 0.14 22.05
C GLY A 68 -12.06 -0.65 21.45
N ASP A 69 -11.82 -0.58 20.13
CA ASP A 69 -10.64 -1.20 19.51
C ASP A 69 -9.40 -0.30 19.66
N LEU A 70 -8.84 -0.29 20.87
CA LEU A 70 -7.59 0.43 21.18
C LEU A 70 -6.40 -0.08 20.37
N GLN A 71 -6.45 -1.34 19.90
CA GLN A 71 -5.37 -1.94 19.13
C GLN A 71 -5.47 -1.64 17.63
N ARG A 72 -6.60 -1.10 17.16
CA ARG A 72 -6.90 -0.83 15.74
C ARG A 72 -6.72 -2.09 14.89
N VAL A 73 -7.23 -3.22 15.38
CA VAL A 73 -7.06 -4.55 14.81
C VAL A 73 -7.50 -4.59 13.36
N GLU A 74 -8.63 -4.00 13.00
CA GLU A 74 -9.13 -4.05 11.62
C GLU A 74 -8.23 -3.27 10.64
N LYS A 75 -7.78 -2.07 11.02
CA LYS A 75 -6.80 -1.30 10.22
C LYS A 75 -5.50 -2.09 10.03
N LYS A 76 -5.01 -2.70 11.12
CA LYS A 76 -3.83 -3.58 11.09
C LYS A 76 -4.07 -4.86 10.29
N ARG A 77 -5.28 -5.40 10.26
CA ARG A 77 -5.62 -6.62 9.51
C ARG A 77 -5.50 -6.39 8.01
N HIS A 78 -5.90 -5.22 7.52
CA HIS A 78 -5.71 -4.88 6.11
C HIS A 78 -4.25 -4.47 5.85
N ILE A 79 -3.81 -3.36 6.43
CA ILE A 79 -2.50 -2.76 6.12
C ILE A 79 -1.33 -3.65 6.58
N GLY A 80 -1.47 -4.33 7.72
CA GLY A 80 -0.47 -5.26 8.22
C GLY A 80 -0.38 -6.55 7.41
N ASN A 81 -1.32 -6.84 6.51
CA ASN A 81 -1.22 -7.99 5.60
C ASN A 81 -0.73 -7.59 4.20
N ASP A 82 -0.57 -6.30 3.93
CA ASP A 82 -0.06 -5.82 2.64
C ASP A 82 1.45 -6.01 2.54
N VAL A 83 1.95 -6.34 1.35
CA VAL A 83 3.40 -6.52 1.11
C VAL A 83 4.11 -5.17 0.99
N VAL A 84 3.45 -4.22 0.32
CA VAL A 84 3.95 -2.87 0.05
C VAL A 84 3.08 -1.88 0.81
N VAL A 85 3.71 -0.98 1.57
CA VAL A 85 3.02 0.06 2.32
C VAL A 85 3.53 1.43 1.87
N ILE A 86 2.61 2.32 1.50
CA ILE A 86 2.93 3.73 1.22
C ILE A 86 2.66 4.53 2.50
N ILE A 87 3.66 5.27 2.96
CA ILE A 87 3.58 6.12 4.15
C ILE A 87 3.62 7.55 3.69
N PHE A 88 2.47 8.22 3.77
CA PHE A 88 2.42 9.66 3.60
C PHE A 88 2.78 10.33 4.94
N LYS A 89 3.90 11.03 4.97
CA LYS A 89 4.39 11.76 6.15
C LYS A 89 4.19 13.24 5.92
N GLU A 90 3.28 13.85 6.67
CA GLU A 90 3.09 15.31 6.63
C GLU A 90 4.39 16.04 7.02
N GLN A 91 4.59 17.23 6.45
CA GLN A 91 5.68 18.11 6.86
C GLN A 91 5.51 18.48 8.32
N SER A 92 6.60 18.36 9.06
CA SER A 92 6.70 18.76 10.46
C SER A 92 7.93 19.64 10.62
N ASN A 93 7.79 20.71 11.40
CA ASN A 93 8.91 21.56 11.79
C ASN A 93 9.74 20.94 12.92
N ASP A 94 9.30 19.81 13.48
CA ASP A 94 10.04 19.09 14.50
C ASP A 94 11.05 18.12 13.87
N TRP A 95 12.34 18.39 14.07
CA TRP A 95 13.44 17.56 13.59
C TRP A 95 13.46 16.14 14.21
N LYS A 96 12.72 15.93 15.31
CA LYS A 96 12.53 14.61 15.95
C LYS A 96 11.44 13.78 15.30
N ASP A 97 10.63 14.36 14.44
CA ASP A 97 9.62 13.63 13.67
C ASP A 97 10.31 12.85 12.52
N GLN A 98 11.02 11.80 12.90
CA GLN A 98 11.61 10.84 11.99
C GLN A 98 10.70 9.61 11.92
N PHE A 99 10.52 9.05 10.72
CA PHE A 99 9.80 7.79 10.56
C PHE A 99 10.80 6.64 10.45
N ASP A 100 10.72 5.68 11.37
CA ASP A 100 11.41 4.38 11.22
C ASP A 100 10.41 3.33 10.70
N PRO A 101 10.64 2.72 9.53
CA PRO A 101 9.82 1.63 9.01
C PRO A 101 9.59 0.48 10.01
N LYS A 102 10.52 0.23 10.94
CA LYS A 102 10.40 -0.79 11.99
C LYS A 102 9.21 -0.57 12.92
N TRP A 103 8.62 0.62 12.95
CA TRP A 103 7.43 0.89 13.77
C TRP A 103 6.14 0.32 13.17
N LEU A 104 6.14 0.02 11.87
CA LEU A 104 4.98 -0.47 11.13
C LEU A 104 5.12 -1.93 10.70
N THR A 105 6.24 -2.60 11.01
CA THR A 105 6.56 -3.91 10.47
C THR A 105 5.64 -5.02 10.98
N SER A 106 4.89 -5.61 10.06
CA SER A 106 4.31 -6.94 10.23
C SER A 106 5.21 -8.03 9.62
N GLN A 107 4.77 -9.29 9.72
CA GLN A 107 5.36 -10.41 8.98
C GLN A 107 5.22 -10.27 7.46
N PHE A 108 4.21 -9.54 6.98
CA PHE A 108 3.90 -9.39 5.56
C PHE A 108 4.47 -8.11 4.94
N ASN A 109 4.58 -7.02 5.69
CA ASN A 109 5.14 -5.78 5.17
C ASN A 109 6.63 -5.98 4.87
N HIS A 110 7.02 -5.80 3.61
CA HIS A 110 8.41 -5.98 3.16
C HIS A 110 8.97 -4.74 2.48
N ILE A 111 8.12 -3.87 1.94
CA ILE A 111 8.52 -2.67 1.21
C ILE A 111 7.73 -1.48 1.74
N PHE A 112 8.43 -0.37 1.92
CA PHE A 112 7.91 0.87 2.46
C PHE A 112 8.28 2.01 1.51
N ILE A 113 7.28 2.70 0.98
CA ILE A 113 7.47 3.89 0.15
C ILE A 113 7.06 5.09 1.00
N VAL A 114 8.03 5.83 1.51
CA VAL A 114 7.80 7.03 2.32
C VAL A 114 7.70 8.22 1.38
N VAL A 115 6.57 8.94 1.45
CA VAL A 115 6.26 10.11 0.64
C VAL A 115 6.03 11.28 1.59
N GLN A 116 6.83 12.32 1.46
CA GLN A 116 6.70 13.55 2.22
C GLN A 116 6.41 14.69 1.24
N PRO A 117 5.28 15.42 1.38
CA PRO A 117 4.98 16.54 0.48
C PRO A 117 5.93 17.72 0.76
N ASP A 118 6.06 18.63 -0.20
CA ASP A 118 6.81 19.89 0.03
C ASP A 118 6.04 20.82 0.99
N VAL A 119 4.70 20.83 0.91
CA VAL A 119 3.79 21.54 1.82
C VAL A 119 2.54 20.70 2.11
N ASN A 120 1.90 20.92 3.26
CA ASN A 120 0.72 20.14 3.67
C ASN A 120 -0.61 20.63 3.04
N THR A 121 -0.57 21.67 2.21
CA THR A 121 -1.76 22.33 1.63
C THR A 121 -2.09 21.79 0.23
N GLU A 122 -3.23 22.23 -0.31
CA GLU A 122 -3.67 21.90 -1.67
C GLU A 122 -2.72 22.43 -2.78
N ASP A 123 -1.91 23.44 -2.47
CA ASP A 123 -0.91 24.02 -3.37
C ASP A 123 0.34 23.15 -3.53
N ASN A 124 0.42 21.99 -2.86
CA ASN A 124 1.59 21.12 -2.93
C ASN A 124 1.88 20.66 -4.36
N ASN A 125 3.11 20.86 -4.85
CA ASN A 125 3.52 20.53 -6.21
C ASN A 125 4.69 19.54 -6.30
N GLY A 126 5.14 19.01 -5.18
CA GLY A 126 6.24 18.06 -5.15
C GLY A 126 6.26 17.20 -3.90
N TYR A 127 7.11 16.18 -3.94
CA TYR A 127 7.27 15.16 -2.94
C TYR A 127 8.73 14.75 -2.80
N SER A 128 9.20 14.60 -1.57
CA SER A 128 10.37 13.79 -1.27
C SER A 128 9.94 12.33 -1.10
N ILE A 129 10.49 11.42 -1.91
CA ILE A 129 10.17 10.00 -1.90
C ILE A 129 11.41 9.18 -1.55
N THR A 130 11.26 8.30 -0.57
CA THR A 130 12.28 7.33 -0.17
C THR A 130 11.68 5.93 -0.16
N VAL A 131 12.44 4.94 -0.63
CA VAL A 131 12.01 3.53 -0.65
C VAL A 131 12.91 2.70 0.26
N GLY A 132 12.31 2.07 1.26
CA GLY A 132 12.96 1.08 2.13
C GLY A 132 12.39 -0.31 1.90
N CYS A 133 13.19 -1.34 2.10
CA CYS A 133 12.73 -2.72 2.09
C CYS A 133 13.49 -3.56 3.11
N LYS A 134 12.93 -4.71 3.51
CA LYS A 134 13.63 -5.69 4.35
C LYS A 134 14.82 -6.29 3.60
N ASP A 135 15.87 -6.66 4.33
CA ASP A 135 17.11 -7.24 3.77
C ASP A 135 16.89 -8.53 2.95
N SER A 136 15.76 -9.22 3.17
CA SER A 136 15.36 -10.42 2.43
C SER A 136 14.83 -10.15 1.02
N VAL A 137 14.67 -8.88 0.62
CA VAL A 137 14.14 -8.46 -0.68
C VAL A 137 15.30 -7.99 -1.55
N ASN A 138 15.48 -8.62 -2.71
CA ASN A 138 16.47 -8.19 -3.69
C ASN A 138 16.14 -6.78 -4.23
N PRO A 139 17.12 -5.99 -4.68
CA PRO A 139 16.86 -4.72 -5.36
C PRO A 139 15.96 -4.89 -6.59
N PHE A 140 15.05 -3.94 -6.83
CA PHE A 140 14.07 -3.99 -7.92
C PHE A 140 13.85 -2.63 -8.59
N PRO A 141 13.56 -2.60 -9.90
CA PRO A 141 13.30 -1.37 -10.65
C PRO A 141 11.89 -0.80 -10.37
N PRO A 142 11.61 0.46 -10.74
CA PRO A 142 12.57 1.48 -11.20
C PRO A 142 13.54 1.89 -10.09
N PHE A 143 14.81 2.09 -10.43
CA PHE A 143 15.81 2.56 -9.46
C PHE A 143 15.67 4.07 -9.28
N MET A 144 15.79 4.54 -8.04
CA MET A 144 15.70 5.97 -7.74
C MET A 144 16.89 6.70 -8.35
N LYS A 145 16.62 7.73 -9.16
CA LYS A 145 17.65 8.63 -9.70
C LYS A 145 17.73 9.95 -8.93
N THR A 146 16.62 10.32 -8.30
CA THR A 146 16.41 11.49 -7.46
C THR A 146 15.47 11.09 -6.34
N ASN A 147 15.49 11.85 -5.25
CA ASN A 147 14.55 11.69 -4.15
C ASN A 147 13.42 12.74 -4.20
N HIS A 148 13.48 13.73 -5.12
CA HIS A 148 12.42 14.73 -5.29
C HIS A 148 11.66 14.50 -6.60
N PHE A 149 10.34 14.55 -6.50
CA PHE A 149 9.37 14.18 -7.52
C PHE A 149 8.28 15.25 -7.61
N LEU A 150 7.88 15.65 -8.81
CA LEU A 150 6.80 16.62 -9.00
C LEU A 150 5.42 15.97 -8.82
N HIS A 151 4.39 16.75 -8.52
CA HIS A 151 3.01 16.29 -8.52
C HIS A 151 2.50 16.12 -9.96
N ASP A 152 2.86 15.01 -10.60
CA ASP A 152 2.47 14.69 -11.97
C ASP A 152 2.36 13.18 -12.23
N LEU A 153 1.92 12.84 -13.44
CA LEU A 153 1.75 11.45 -13.86
C LEU A 153 3.06 10.65 -13.85
N SER A 154 4.23 11.28 -14.00
CA SER A 154 5.51 10.56 -13.94
C SER A 154 5.77 10.02 -12.54
N THR A 155 5.38 10.77 -11.50
CA THR A 155 5.44 10.33 -10.11
C THR A 155 4.45 9.21 -9.82
N ARG A 156 3.22 9.31 -10.35
CA ARG A 156 2.25 8.19 -10.32
C ARG A 156 2.85 6.92 -10.93
N GLU A 157 3.36 7.02 -12.16
CA GLU A 157 3.98 5.90 -12.89
C GLU A 157 5.13 5.27 -12.10
N PHE A 158 6.00 6.11 -11.52
CA PHE A 158 7.10 5.64 -10.67
C PHE A 158 6.60 4.86 -9.45
N ILE A 159 5.68 5.44 -8.65
CA ILE A 159 5.20 4.82 -7.41
C ILE A 159 4.47 3.51 -7.69
N LEU A 160 3.55 3.48 -8.65
CA LEU A 160 2.76 2.28 -8.95
C LEU A 160 3.64 1.16 -9.52
N THR A 161 4.56 1.49 -10.43
CA THR A 161 5.50 0.50 -10.98
C THR A 161 6.45 -0.01 -9.90
N LYS A 162 6.92 0.87 -9.02
CA LYS A 162 7.79 0.51 -7.90
C LYS A 162 7.08 -0.41 -6.91
N ALA A 163 5.82 -0.14 -6.60
CA ALA A 163 5.00 -0.99 -5.74
C ALA A 163 4.81 -2.39 -6.34
N VAL A 164 4.35 -2.48 -7.60
CA VAL A 164 4.11 -3.77 -8.28
C VAL A 164 5.40 -4.60 -8.40
N ASN A 165 6.51 -4.00 -8.82
CA ASN A 165 7.79 -4.70 -8.93
C ASN A 165 8.35 -5.10 -7.58
N GLY A 166 8.14 -4.26 -6.57
CA GLY A 166 8.50 -4.54 -5.21
C GLY A 166 7.76 -5.76 -4.67
N GLU A 167 6.44 -5.77 -4.74
CA GLU A 167 5.61 -6.90 -4.31
C GLU A 167 6.08 -8.20 -4.96
N ARG A 168 6.25 -8.20 -6.29
CA ARG A 168 6.75 -9.35 -7.04
C ARG A 168 8.10 -9.84 -6.55
N THR A 169 9.02 -8.93 -6.30
CA THR A 169 10.35 -9.26 -5.80
C THR A 169 10.28 -9.84 -4.39
N ALA A 170 9.42 -9.29 -3.53
CA ALA A 170 9.20 -9.79 -2.18
C ALA A 170 8.61 -11.20 -2.17
N MET A 171 7.76 -11.58 -3.14
CA MET A 171 7.24 -12.96 -3.24
C MET A 171 8.33 -14.03 -3.41
N PHE A 172 9.52 -13.66 -3.88
CA PHE A 172 10.67 -14.58 -3.96
C PHE A 172 11.48 -14.68 -2.67
N SER A 173 11.20 -13.83 -1.67
CA SER A 173 11.87 -13.88 -0.37
C SER A 173 11.51 -15.15 0.41
N THR A 174 12.35 -15.51 1.38
CA THR A 174 12.20 -16.72 2.18
C THR A 174 10.86 -16.80 2.93
N ALA A 175 10.31 -15.65 3.33
CA ALA A 175 9.02 -15.55 4.01
C ALA A 175 7.85 -16.09 3.17
N PHE A 176 7.89 -15.92 1.84
CA PHE A 176 6.79 -16.32 0.95
C PHE A 176 7.09 -17.58 0.13
N LYS A 177 8.37 -17.84 -0.16
CA LYS A 177 8.82 -18.95 -1.02
C LYS A 177 8.35 -20.32 -0.51
N GLY A 178 8.34 -20.53 0.81
CA GLY A 178 7.88 -21.78 1.42
C GLY A 178 6.40 -22.08 1.13
N ASN A 179 5.53 -21.10 1.39
CA ASN A 179 4.09 -21.21 1.16
C ASN A 179 3.74 -21.33 -0.33
N ALA A 180 4.43 -20.57 -1.19
CA ALA A 180 4.26 -20.66 -2.64
C ALA A 180 4.61 -22.06 -3.18
N THR A 181 5.73 -22.64 -2.72
CA THR A 181 6.17 -23.98 -3.12
C THR A 181 5.17 -25.05 -2.70
N LYS A 182 4.65 -24.96 -1.47
CA LYS A 182 3.63 -25.88 -0.94
C LYS A 182 2.33 -25.81 -1.75
N THR A 183 1.84 -24.60 -2.02
CA THR A 183 0.61 -24.36 -2.79
C THR A 183 0.74 -24.88 -4.22
N ARG A 184 1.87 -24.58 -4.90
CA ARG A 184 2.14 -25.08 -6.25
C ARG A 184 2.15 -26.60 -6.31
N ARG A 185 2.78 -27.26 -5.32
CA ARG A 185 2.81 -28.72 -5.23
C ARG A 185 1.41 -29.32 -5.11
N GLU A 186 0.55 -28.69 -4.31
CA GLU A 186 -0.81 -29.17 -4.09
C GLU A 186 -1.69 -28.99 -5.33
N HIS A 187 -1.64 -27.83 -5.99
CA HIS A 187 -2.36 -27.62 -7.26
C HIS A 187 -1.92 -28.61 -8.36
N LEU A 188 -0.62 -28.90 -8.46
CA LEU A 188 -0.12 -29.89 -9.42
C LEU A 188 -0.64 -31.29 -9.11
N ARG A 189 -0.74 -31.66 -7.83
CA ARG A 189 -1.35 -32.95 -7.42
C ARG A 189 -2.82 -33.02 -7.80
N MET A 190 -3.59 -31.97 -7.55
CA MET A 190 -5.01 -31.90 -7.90
C MET A 190 -5.21 -32.05 -9.41
N LEU A 191 -4.46 -31.30 -10.22
CA LEU A 191 -4.52 -31.41 -11.69
C LEU A 191 -4.20 -32.82 -12.16
N PHE A 192 -3.15 -33.43 -11.60
CA PHE A 192 -2.78 -34.80 -11.95
C PHE A 192 -3.87 -35.81 -11.57
N SER A 193 -4.56 -35.62 -10.45
CA SER A 193 -5.67 -36.49 -10.05
C SER A 193 -6.91 -36.36 -10.92
N GLN A 194 -7.13 -35.21 -11.57
CA GLN A 194 -8.25 -34.97 -12.49
C GLN A 194 -8.00 -35.52 -13.91
N LEU A 195 -6.75 -35.84 -14.24
CA LEU A 195 -6.36 -36.41 -15.53
C LEU A 195 -6.38 -37.95 -15.55
N LYS A 196 -6.77 -38.58 -14.43
CA LYS A 196 -6.99 -40.03 -14.29
C LYS A 196 -8.48 -40.32 -14.26
#